data_AF-W1NBB6-F1
#
_entry.id   AF-W1NBB6-F1
#
_cell.length_a   1.000
_cell.length_b   1.000
_cell.length_c   1.000
_cell.angle_alpha   90.00
_cell.angle_beta   90.00
_cell.angle_gamma   90.00
#
_symmetry.space_group_name_H-M   'P 1'
#
loop_
_entity.id
_entity.type
_entity.pdbx_description
1 polymer ?
#
loop_
_entity_poly.entity_id
_entity_poly.type
_entity_poly.pdbx_seq_one_letter_code
_entity_poly.pdbx_strand_id
1 'polypeptide(L)'
;MGDHAYRYSGQRFQPCAWHPLADKLRQRIEQHLVTAQPGHWTFNSLLLNRYQHGEQRMGWHSDNETELGEHPCIASVSLGAARPLRFRWKDRSHASFNVWLEHGSLLLMGPGVQQQLEHALLPRRSDGERINLTYRWVKT
;
A
#
# COMPACT_ATOMS: atom_id res chain seq x y z
N MET A 1 -12.11 -3.75 0.77
CA MET A 1 -12.97 -3.29 1.89
C MET A 1 -12.93 -1.78 1.90
N GLY A 2 -13.97 -1.12 2.39
CA GLY A 2 -14.01 0.33 2.41
C GLY A 2 -15.38 0.87 2.06
N ASP A 3 -15.48 2.17 2.01
CA ASP A 3 -16.78 2.86 1.94
C ASP A 3 -17.17 3.18 0.48
N HIS A 4 -16.23 3.04 -0.46
CA HIS A 4 -16.41 3.41 -1.87
C HIS A 4 -15.86 2.37 -2.85
N ALA A 5 -16.48 2.31 -4.03
CA ALA A 5 -15.96 1.53 -5.15
C ALA A 5 -14.71 2.19 -5.71
N TYR A 6 -13.68 1.40 -6.04
CA TYR A 6 -12.46 1.90 -6.67
C TYR A 6 -11.99 0.97 -7.77
N ARG A 7 -11.23 1.50 -8.73
CA ARG A 7 -10.54 0.71 -9.74
C ARG A 7 -9.11 0.43 -9.26
N TYR A 8 -8.63 -0.78 -9.47
CA TYR A 8 -7.23 -1.14 -9.25
C TYR A 8 -6.80 -2.14 -10.31
N SER A 9 -5.68 -1.86 -10.98
CA SER A 9 -5.16 -2.69 -12.08
C SER A 9 -6.20 -3.00 -13.18
N GLY A 10 -7.09 -2.04 -13.47
CA GLY A 10 -8.15 -2.18 -14.48
C GLY A 10 -9.41 -2.92 -14.02
N GLN A 11 -9.42 -3.51 -12.81
CA GLN A 11 -10.59 -4.19 -12.25
C GLN A 11 -11.34 -3.26 -11.27
N ARG A 12 -12.67 -3.24 -11.35
CA ARG A 12 -13.52 -2.47 -10.43
C ARG A 12 -13.87 -3.34 -9.22
N PHE A 13 -13.52 -2.87 -8.03
CA PHE A 13 -13.87 -3.53 -6.77
C PHE A 13 -15.06 -2.83 -6.13
N GLN A 14 -16.08 -3.60 -5.77
CA GLN A 14 -17.20 -3.10 -4.97
C GLN A 14 -16.76 -3.01 -3.51
N PRO A 15 -17.13 -1.95 -2.80
CA PRO A 15 -16.85 -1.84 -1.38
C PRO A 15 -17.58 -2.96 -0.64
N CYS A 16 -16.88 -3.57 0.30
CA CYS A 16 -17.47 -4.47 1.28
C CYS A 16 -17.16 -3.94 2.68
N ALA A 17 -18.05 -4.25 3.61
CA ALA A 17 -17.93 -3.83 5.00
C ALA A 17 -16.54 -4.16 5.57
N TRP A 18 -16.03 -3.26 6.40
CA TRP A 18 -14.76 -3.47 7.07
C TRP A 18 -14.80 -4.72 7.94
N HIS A 19 -13.80 -5.58 7.78
CA HIS A 19 -13.55 -6.62 8.77
C HIS A 19 -13.11 -5.96 10.10
N PRO A 20 -13.61 -6.37 11.28
CA PRO A 20 -13.32 -5.70 12.55
C PRO A 20 -11.83 -5.53 12.85
N LEU A 21 -11.00 -6.52 12.51
CA LEU A 21 -9.54 -6.43 12.68
C LEU A 21 -8.88 -5.43 11.74
N ALA A 22 -9.40 -5.29 10.50
CA ALA A 22 -8.88 -4.31 9.55
C ALA A 22 -9.24 -2.89 9.99
N ASP A 23 -10.45 -2.68 10.50
CA ASP A 23 -10.85 -1.38 11.03
C ASP A 23 -10.06 -0.99 12.28
N LYS A 24 -9.87 -1.94 13.21
CA LYS A 24 -9.03 -1.72 14.40
C LYS A 24 -7.58 -1.39 14.02
N LEU A 25 -7.05 -2.04 12.98
CA LEU A 25 -5.70 -1.74 12.49
C LEU A 25 -5.64 -0.36 11.83
N ARG A 26 -6.64 0.02 11.04
CA ARG A 26 -6.79 1.37 10.47
C ARG A 26 -6.72 2.46 11.55
N GLN A 27 -7.55 2.34 12.58
CA GLN A 27 -7.58 3.31 13.69
C GLN A 27 -6.23 3.42 14.41
N ARG A 28 -5.53 2.30 14.61
CA ARG A 28 -4.19 2.29 15.22
C ARG A 28 -3.14 2.96 14.34
N ILE A 29 -3.21 2.77 13.02
CA ILE A 29 -2.33 3.44 12.06
C ILE A 29 -2.57 4.96 12.13
N GLU A 30 -3.82 5.40 12.04
CA GLU A 30 -4.18 6.83 12.09
C GLU A 30 -3.68 7.49 13.38
N GLN A 31 -3.91 6.87 14.55
CA GLN A 31 -3.42 7.35 15.84
C GLN A 31 -1.89 7.41 15.91
N HIS A 32 -1.21 6.40 15.39
CA HIS A 32 0.26 6.37 15.36
C HIS A 32 0.82 7.49 14.49
N LEU A 33 0.23 7.70 13.31
CA LEU A 33 0.68 8.74 12.38
C LEU A 33 0.45 10.15 12.90
N VAL A 34 -0.69 10.41 13.57
CA VAL A 34 -0.95 11.69 14.25
C VAL A 34 0.13 12.00 15.29
N THR A 35 0.62 10.99 15.99
CA THR A 35 1.68 11.15 17.00
C THR A 35 3.06 11.33 16.35
N ALA A 36 3.33 10.62 15.25
CA ALA A 36 4.64 10.61 14.59
C ALA A 36 4.90 11.86 13.73
N GLN A 37 3.86 12.40 13.08
CA GLN A 37 3.98 13.55 12.20
C GLN A 37 2.69 14.39 12.19
N PRO A 38 2.79 15.74 12.30
CA PRO A 38 1.64 16.61 12.12
C PRO A 38 0.97 16.39 10.76
N GLY A 39 -0.34 16.22 10.76
CA GLY A 39 -1.11 15.99 9.54
C GLY A 39 -2.51 15.44 9.82
N HIS A 40 -3.32 15.41 8.78
CA HIS A 40 -4.59 14.70 8.79
C HIS A 40 -4.36 13.31 8.19
N TRP A 41 -4.49 12.27 9.00
CA TRP A 41 -4.30 10.88 8.60
C TRP A 41 -5.63 10.16 8.68
N THR A 42 -6.31 10.01 7.56
CA THR A 42 -7.56 9.26 7.43
C THR A 42 -7.51 8.31 6.25
N PHE A 43 -8.08 7.13 6.43
CA PHE A 43 -8.23 6.13 5.38
C PHE A 43 -9.68 5.65 5.35
N ASN A 44 -10.24 5.46 4.15
CA ASN A 44 -11.60 4.98 3.93
C ASN A 44 -11.67 3.80 2.93
N SER A 45 -10.51 3.34 2.48
CA SER A 45 -10.38 2.21 1.56
C SER A 45 -9.22 1.31 1.94
N LEU A 46 -9.41 0.00 1.75
CA LEU A 46 -8.42 -1.04 1.99
C LEU A 46 -8.39 -2.03 0.81
N LEU A 47 -7.23 -2.12 0.18
CA LEU A 47 -6.86 -3.19 -0.75
C LEU A 47 -6.03 -4.25 -0.03
N LEU A 48 -6.43 -5.52 -0.17
CA LEU A 48 -5.74 -6.67 0.37
C LEU A 48 -5.08 -7.45 -0.76
N ASN A 49 -3.77 -7.66 -0.67
CA ASN A 49 -3.04 -8.53 -1.58
C ASN A 49 -2.49 -9.72 -0.80
N ARG A 50 -2.82 -10.94 -1.24
CA ARG A 50 -2.27 -12.18 -0.68
C ARG A 50 -1.32 -12.81 -1.68
N TYR A 51 -0.09 -13.03 -1.24
CA TYR A 51 0.98 -13.68 -2.00
C TYR A 51 1.29 -15.02 -1.34
N GLN A 52 0.81 -16.12 -1.91
CA GLN A 52 0.94 -17.47 -1.33
C GLN A 52 2.38 -17.99 -1.34
N HIS A 53 3.19 -17.54 -2.29
CA HIS A 53 4.59 -17.93 -2.42
C HIS A 53 5.40 -16.82 -3.10
N GLY A 54 6.72 -16.94 -3.05
CA GLY A 54 7.65 -15.91 -3.50
C GLY A 54 7.66 -15.61 -5.01
N GLU A 55 7.07 -16.46 -5.85
CA GLU A 55 6.98 -16.23 -7.30
C GLU A 55 5.86 -15.23 -7.66
N GLN A 56 4.84 -15.11 -6.82
CA GLN A 56 3.76 -14.15 -7.02
C GLN A 56 4.30 -12.73 -6.86
N ARG A 57 3.84 -11.84 -7.74
CA ARG A 57 4.44 -10.51 -7.92
C ARG A 57 3.39 -9.44 -8.14
N MET A 58 3.80 -8.21 -7.89
CA MET A 58 3.13 -7.01 -8.38
C MET A 58 4.13 -6.27 -9.26
N GLY A 59 3.74 -6.02 -10.51
CA GLY A 59 4.59 -5.32 -11.49
C GLY A 59 4.91 -3.89 -11.05
N TRP A 60 5.77 -3.22 -11.81
CA TRP A 60 6.02 -1.80 -11.60
C TRP A 60 4.76 -0.99 -11.81
N HIS A 61 4.37 -0.21 -10.80
CA HIS A 61 3.21 0.67 -10.83
C HIS A 61 3.39 1.84 -9.84
N SER A 62 2.51 2.82 -9.94
CA SER A 62 2.24 3.79 -8.88
C SER A 62 0.76 3.68 -8.51
N ASP A 63 0.41 3.95 -7.26
CA ASP A 63 -1.00 4.10 -6.84
C ASP A 63 -1.46 5.51 -7.28
N ASN A 64 -1.80 5.68 -8.55
CA ASN A 64 -2.12 6.96 -9.19
C ASN A 64 -3.53 7.00 -9.78
N GLU A 65 -4.43 6.15 -9.29
CA GLU A 65 -5.83 6.19 -9.68
C GLU A 65 -6.45 7.54 -9.32
N THR A 66 -7.26 8.09 -10.23
CA THR A 66 -7.85 9.44 -10.09
C THR A 66 -8.64 9.60 -8.80
N GLU A 67 -9.27 8.52 -8.32
CA GLU A 67 -10.06 8.56 -7.09
C GLU A 67 -9.19 8.75 -5.84
N LEU A 68 -7.88 8.53 -5.89
CA LEU A 68 -6.95 8.78 -4.78
C LEU A 68 -6.56 10.26 -4.64
N GLY A 69 -6.91 11.08 -5.63
CA GLY A 69 -6.57 12.49 -5.67
C GLY A 69 -5.14 12.79 -6.14
N GLU A 70 -4.76 14.07 -6.06
CA GLU A 70 -3.48 14.52 -6.64
C GLU A 70 -2.28 14.07 -5.85
N HIS A 71 -2.35 14.06 -4.51
CA HIS A 71 -1.24 13.76 -3.62
C HIS A 71 -1.62 12.71 -2.57
N PRO A 72 -1.86 11.45 -2.98
CA PRO A 72 -2.35 10.43 -2.06
C PRO A 72 -1.27 10.01 -1.05
N CYS A 73 -1.71 9.84 0.19
CA CYS A 73 -0.95 9.14 1.22
C CYS A 73 -1.41 7.68 1.27
N ILE A 74 -0.46 6.75 1.22
CA ILE A 74 -0.74 5.31 1.23
C ILE A 74 -0.03 4.67 2.42
N ALA A 75 -0.79 3.98 3.27
CA ALA A 75 -0.23 3.21 4.39
C ALA A 75 -0.30 1.72 4.06
N SER A 76 0.86 1.05 4.04
CA SER A 76 0.97 -0.36 3.68
C SER A 76 1.48 -1.18 4.86
N VAL A 77 0.67 -2.11 5.36
CA VAL A 77 1.06 -3.07 6.39
C VAL A 77 1.39 -4.41 5.76
N SER A 78 2.54 -4.98 6.12
CA SER A 78 2.97 -6.30 5.64
C SER A 78 2.92 -7.33 6.75
N LEU A 79 2.32 -8.49 6.49
CA LEU A 79 2.25 -9.63 7.40
C LEU A 79 2.80 -10.87 6.70
N GLY A 80 3.51 -11.71 7.46
CA GLY A 80 4.05 -12.97 6.98
C GLY A 80 5.45 -12.83 6.38
N ALA A 81 5.71 -13.51 5.27
CA ALA A 81 7.05 -13.60 4.68
C ALA A 81 7.61 -12.22 4.27
N ALA A 82 8.83 -11.92 4.73
CA ALA A 82 9.50 -10.65 4.47
C ALA A 82 9.95 -10.55 3.01
N ARG A 83 9.64 -9.42 2.36
CA ARG A 83 10.04 -9.15 0.97
C ARG A 83 10.34 -7.66 0.78
N PRO A 84 11.35 -7.30 -0.03
CA PRO A 84 11.58 -5.90 -0.34
C PRO A 84 10.54 -5.41 -1.34
N LEU A 85 9.98 -4.24 -1.06
CA LEU A 85 9.32 -3.44 -2.08
C LEU A 85 10.41 -2.62 -2.79
N ARG A 86 10.55 -2.82 -4.10
CA ARG A 86 11.57 -2.13 -4.89
C ARG A 86 10.98 -0.85 -5.47
N PHE A 87 11.70 0.25 -5.34
CA PHE A 87 11.33 1.57 -5.86
C PHE A 87 12.26 1.99 -6.99
N ARG A 88 11.72 2.73 -7.96
CA ARG A 88 12.50 3.38 -9.02
C ARG A 88 11.89 4.74 -9.36
N TRP A 89 12.76 5.70 -9.68
CA TRP A 89 12.35 7.00 -10.21
C TRP A 89 11.85 6.85 -11.64
N LYS A 90 10.71 7.46 -11.95
CA LYS A 90 10.10 7.39 -13.28
C LYS A 90 10.98 8.03 -14.35
N ASP A 91 11.60 9.15 -14.01
CA ASP A 91 12.52 9.92 -14.84
C ASP A 91 13.96 9.35 -14.86
N ARG A 92 14.23 8.30 -14.07
CA ARG A 92 15.55 7.67 -13.92
C ARG A 92 16.64 8.61 -13.36
N SER A 93 16.23 9.69 -12.68
CA SER A 93 17.14 10.65 -12.05
C SER A 93 18.05 10.03 -10.98
N HIS A 94 17.60 8.97 -10.30
CA HIS A 94 18.41 8.26 -9.31
C HIS A 94 18.29 6.74 -9.40
N ALA A 95 19.24 6.05 -8.75
CA ALA A 95 19.28 4.60 -8.67
C ALA A 95 18.04 4.02 -7.97
N SER A 96 17.62 2.83 -8.40
CA SER A 96 16.56 2.08 -7.74
C SER A 96 16.99 1.62 -6.35
N PHE A 97 16.09 1.60 -5.38
CA PHE A 97 16.37 1.17 -4.01
C PHE A 97 15.30 0.19 -3.50
N ASN A 98 15.60 -0.50 -2.40
CA ASN A 98 14.70 -1.44 -1.77
C ASN A 98 14.27 -0.91 -0.39
N VAL A 99 13.01 -1.12 -0.04
CA VAL A 99 12.52 -1.02 1.33
C VAL A 99 12.14 -2.42 1.79
N TRP A 100 12.80 -2.93 2.83
CA TRP A 100 12.51 -4.25 3.37
C TRP A 100 11.27 -4.21 4.25
N LEU A 101 10.29 -5.06 3.91
CA LEU A 101 9.02 -5.13 4.61
C LEU A 101 8.92 -6.48 5.33
N GLU A 102 9.24 -6.46 6.62
CA GLU A 102 9.13 -7.61 7.52
C GLU A 102 7.70 -7.80 8.03
N HIS A 103 7.46 -8.92 8.70
CA HIS A 103 6.20 -9.16 9.40
C HIS A 103 5.89 -8.02 10.38
N GLY A 104 4.70 -7.44 10.28
CA GLY A 104 4.23 -6.37 11.17
C GLY A 104 4.73 -4.98 10.79
N SER A 105 5.54 -4.85 9.72
CA SER A 105 6.02 -3.54 9.26
C SER A 105 4.89 -2.66 8.71
N LEU A 106 4.99 -1.36 8.98
CA LEU A 106 4.17 -0.29 8.40
C LEU A 106 5.07 0.58 7.52
N LEU A 107 4.72 0.69 6.24
CA LEU A 107 5.34 1.62 5.30
C LEU A 107 4.33 2.73 4.95
N LEU A 108 4.69 3.98 5.22
CA LEU A 108 3.96 5.15 4.75
C LEU A 108 4.61 5.68 3.47
N MET A 109 3.84 5.76 2.39
CA MET A 109 4.20 6.47 1.17
C MET A 109 3.47 7.80 1.15
N GLY A 110 4.19 8.88 1.46
CA GLY A 110 3.63 10.23 1.55
C GLY A 110 3.43 10.92 0.19
N PRO A 111 3.03 12.21 0.22
CA PRO A 111 2.90 13.05 -0.97
C PRO A 111 4.19 13.06 -1.80
N GLY A 112 4.08 13.07 -3.13
CA GLY A 112 5.24 13.03 -4.04
C GLY A 112 5.63 11.63 -4.50
N VAL A 113 5.44 10.61 -3.65
CA VAL A 113 5.89 9.24 -3.94
C VAL A 113 5.22 8.69 -5.20
N GLN A 114 3.89 8.75 -5.30
CA GLN A 114 3.17 8.16 -6.43
C GLN A 114 3.36 8.94 -7.73
N GLN A 115 3.73 10.22 -7.67
CA GLN A 115 4.06 11.03 -8.84
C GLN A 115 5.44 10.69 -9.37
N GLN A 116 6.44 10.57 -8.49
CA GLN A 116 7.86 10.49 -8.85
C GLN A 116 8.38 9.05 -8.97
N LEU A 117 7.79 8.12 -8.23
CA LEU A 117 8.30 6.75 -8.09
C LEU A 117 7.28 5.72 -8.59
N GLU A 118 7.79 4.66 -9.20
CA GLU A 118 7.09 3.39 -9.31
C GLU A 118 7.64 2.41 -8.28
N HIS A 119 6.80 1.48 -7.85
CA HIS A 119 7.18 0.40 -6.95
C HIS A 119 6.72 -0.96 -7.47
N ALA A 120 7.44 -2.01 -7.08
CA ALA A 120 7.16 -3.38 -7.47
C ALA A 120 7.51 -4.37 -6.36
N LEU A 121 6.68 -5.40 -6.24
CA LEU A 121 7.00 -6.59 -5.45
C LEU A 121 7.47 -7.67 -6.42
N LEU A 122 8.77 -7.75 -6.66
CA LEU A 122 9.36 -8.66 -7.65
C LEU A 122 9.47 -10.10 -7.12
N PRO A 123 9.41 -11.13 -7.99
CA PRO A 123 9.60 -12.51 -7.59
C PRO A 123 10.89 -12.70 -6.80
N ARG A 124 10.82 -13.49 -5.73
CA ARG A 124 11.98 -13.84 -4.90
C ARG A 124 11.78 -15.25 -4.37
N ARG A 125 12.83 -16.05 -4.32
CA ARG A 125 12.78 -17.33 -3.60
C ARG A 125 12.54 -17.04 -2.12
N SER A 126 11.32 -17.30 -1.65
CA SER A 126 10.92 -17.17 -0.26
C SER A 126 9.87 -18.24 0.04
N ASP A 127 10.08 -18.97 1.13
CA ASP A 127 9.12 -19.93 1.63
C ASP A 127 8.20 -19.19 2.61
N GLY A 128 6.92 -19.07 2.26
CA GLY A 128 5.91 -18.49 3.14
C GLY A 128 4.95 -17.51 2.47
N GLU A 129 3.76 -17.45 3.04
CA GLU A 129 2.71 -16.54 2.61
C GLU A 129 2.98 -15.12 3.10
N ARG A 130 2.69 -14.12 2.27
CA ARG A 130 2.70 -12.70 2.60
C ARG A 130 1.34 -12.09 2.34
N ILE A 131 0.81 -11.35 3.31
CA ILE A 131 -0.40 -10.54 3.17
C ILE A 131 0.00 -9.06 3.25
N ASN A 132 -0.51 -8.25 2.33
CA ASN A 132 -0.34 -6.81 2.33
C ASN A 132 -1.69 -6.11 2.45
N LEU A 133 -1.79 -5.20 3.41
CA LEU A 133 -2.95 -4.34 3.61
C LEU A 133 -2.57 -2.92 3.20
N THR A 134 -3.14 -2.43 2.11
CA THR A 134 -2.90 -1.08 1.60
C THR A 134 -4.09 -0.20 1.93
N TYR A 135 -3.94 0.67 2.93
CA TYR A 135 -4.92 1.67 3.35
C TYR A 135 -4.76 2.94 2.54
N ARG A 136 -5.88 3.48 2.08
CA ARG A 136 -5.96 4.63 1.18
C ARG A 136 -7.12 5.54 1.55
N TRP A 137 -7.04 6.79 1.11
CA TRP A 137 -8.19 7.69 1.04
C TRP A 137 -8.68 7.78 -0.40
N VAL A 138 -9.97 7.58 -0.61
CA VAL A 138 -10.66 7.68 -1.89
C VAL A 138 -11.60 8.87 -1.83
N LYS A 139 -11.45 9.81 -2.77
CA LYS A 139 -12.36 10.93 -2.99
C LYS A 139 -13.68 10.41 -3.57
N THR A 140 -14.78 10.81 -2.94
CA THR A 140 -16.14 10.73 -3.47
C THR A 140 -16.48 11.94 -4.30
#